data_AF-A0A662SVI0-F1
#
_entry.id   AF-A0A662SVI0-F1
#
_cell.length_a   1.000
_cell.length_b   1.000
_cell.length_c   1.000
_cell.angle_alpha   90.00
_cell.angle_beta   90.00
_cell.angle_gamma   90.00
#
_symmetry.space_group_name_H-M   'P 1'
#
loop_
_entity.id
_entity.type
_entity.pdbx_description
1 polymer ?
#
loop_
_entity_poly.entity_id
_entity_poly.type
_entity_poly.pdbx_seq_one_letter_code
_entity_poly.pdbx_strand_id
1 'polypeptide(L)' 'MVVGVPKVLIIAGDAVEAQEIFYPYWRLKEEGIEVHVAAPSK' A
#
# COMPACT_ATOMS: atom_id res chain seq x y z
N MET A 1 -13.52 -22.57 5.00
CA MET A 1 -13.61 -21.11 4.73
C MET A 1 -12.41 -20.74 3.89
N VAL A 2 -12.61 -20.24 2.67
CA VAL A 2 -11.49 -19.68 1.87
C VAL A 2 -11.32 -18.25 2.37
N VAL A 3 -10.29 -18.00 3.18
CA VAL A 3 -9.89 -16.63 3.50
C VAL A 3 -9.11 -16.15 2.29
N GLY A 4 -9.72 -15.26 1.50
CA GLY A 4 -9.03 -14.64 0.35
C GLY A 4 -7.83 -13.83 0.82
N VAL A 5 -6.85 -13.64 -0.06
CA VAL A 5 -5.70 -12.78 0.22
C VAL A 5 -6.20 -11.35 0.47
N PRO A 6 -5.85 -10.71 1.60
CA PRO A 6 -6.23 -9.32 1.87
C PRO A 6 -5.75 -8.38 0.76
N LYS A 7 -6.52 -7.30 0.53
CA LYS A 7 -6.17 -6.23 -0.41
C LYS A 7 -6.05 -4.91 0.33
N VAL A 8 -5.02 -4.13 0.02
CA VAL A 8 -4.72 -2.83 0.66
C VAL A 8 -4.58 -1.74 -0.39
N LEU A 9 -5.16 -0.57 -0.10
CA LEU A 9 -4.96 0.67 -0.83
C LEU A 9 -4.19 1.66 0.05
N ILE A 10 -2.98 2.02 -0.38
CA ILE A 10 -2.21 3.12 0.21
C ILE A 10 -2.58 4.40 -0.53
N ILE A 11 -3.09 5.40 0.20
CA ILE A 11 -3.40 6.72 -0.34
C ILE A 11 -2.24 7.65 -0.01
N ALA A 12 -1.57 8.14 -1.05
CA ALA A 12 -0.50 9.13 -0.95
C ALA A 12 -1.03 10.53 -1.27
N GLY A 13 -0.37 11.54 -0.72
CA GLY A 13 -0.63 12.96 -0.99
C GLY A 13 0.63 13.69 -1.45
N ASP A 14 0.46 14.97 -1.79
CA ASP A 14 1.57 15.84 -2.17
C ASP A 14 2.60 15.94 -1.04
N ALA A 15 3.89 15.83 -1.38
CA ALA A 15 5.01 15.94 -0.44
C ALA A 15 5.01 14.96 0.75
N VAL A 16 4.41 13.77 0.60
CA VAL A 16 4.52 12.68 1.58
C VAL A 16 5.98 12.22 1.73
N GLU A 17 6.36 11.84 2.94
CA GLU A 17 7.70 11.34 3.21
C GLU A 17 7.87 9.92 2.63
N ALA A 18 9.05 9.63 2.08
CA ALA A 18 9.27 8.39 1.32
C ALA A 18 9.19 7.13 2.19
N GLN A 19 9.69 7.17 3.42
CA GLN A 19 9.63 6.07 4.38
C GLN A 19 8.19 5.74 4.79
N GLU A 20 7.32 6.76 4.91
CA GLU A 20 5.88 6.59 5.22
C GLU A 20 5.13 5.78 4.15
N ILE A 21 5.62 5.78 2.90
CA ILE A 21 5.06 4.98 1.80
C ILE A 21 5.80 3.65 1.65
N PHE A 22 7.13 3.68 1.60
CA PHE A 22 7.92 2.49 1.25
C PHE A 22 7.90 1.44 2.34
N TYR A 23 8.01 1.83 3.61
CA TYR A 23 8.01 0.86 4.70
C TYR A 23 6.73 0.00 4.73
N PRO A 24 5.51 0.57 4.76
CA PRO A 24 4.30 -0.25 4.73
C PRO A 24 4.10 -0.98 3.40
N TYR A 25 4.43 -0.35 2.25
CA TYR A 25 4.30 -1.01 0.95
C TYR A 25 5.11 -2.31 0.87
N TRP A 26 6.39 -2.26 1.25
CA TRP A 26 7.25 -3.45 1.18
C TRP A 26 6.89 -4.49 2.24
N ARG A 27 6.58 -4.06 3.47
CA ARG A 27 6.20 -4.99 4.53
C ARG A 27 4.93 -5.79 4.19
N LEU A 28 3.95 -5.15 3.55
CA LEU A 28 2.73 -5.81 3.08
C LEU A 28 3.01 -6.77 1.91
N LYS A 29 3.88 -6.38 0.96
CA LYS A 29 4.31 -7.24 -0.14
C LYS A 29 5.03 -8.50 0.34
N GLU A 30 5.87 -8.39 1.38
CA GLU A 30 6.55 -9.53 2.02
C GLU A 30 5.56 -10.54 2.64
N GLU A 31 4.40 -10.08 3.10
CA GLU A 31 3.32 -10.97 3.61
C GLU A 31 2.43 -11.53 2.49
N GLY A 32 2.74 -11.24 1.22
CA GLY A 32 1.96 -11.69 0.08
C GLY A 32 0.62 -10.97 -0.08
N ILE A 33 0.44 -9.80 0.53
CA ILE A 33 -0.78 -9.00 0.45
C ILE A 33 -0.83 -8.26 -0.90
N GLU A 34 -2.01 -8.19 -1.50
CA GLU A 34 -2.22 -7.38 -2.71
C GLU A 34 -2.27 -5.90 -2.32
N VAL A 35 -1.34 -5.10 -2.83
CA VAL A 35 -1.20 -3.67 -2.48
C VAL A 35 -1.29 -2.80 -3.73
N HIS A 36 -2.13 -1.77 -3.66
CA HIS A 36 -2.23 -0.69 -4.64
C HIS A 36 -1.84 0.63 -3.99
N VAL A 37 -1.21 1.52 -4.74
CA VAL A 37 -0.89 2.89 -4.29
C VAL A 37 -1.64 3.85 -5.20
N ALA A 38 -2.39 4.78 -4.62
CA ALA A 38 -3.09 5.83 -5.35
C ALA A 38 -2.74 7.20 -4.76
N ALA A 39 -2.69 8.19 -5.62
CA ALA A 39 -2.63 9.60 -5.25
C ALA A 39 -3.69 10.34 -6.07
N PRO A 40 -4.29 11.42 -5.54
CA PRO A 40 -5.13 12.28 -6.34
C PRO A 40 -4.32 12.79 -7.54
N SER A 41 -4.87 12.64 -8.74
CA SER A 41 -4.36 13.38 -9.89
C SER A 41 -4.92 14.80 -9.81
N LYS A 42 -4.04 15.79 -9.91
CA LYS A 42 -4.43 17.16 -10.28
C LYS A 42 -4.81 17.21 -11.75
#